data_AF-A0A174RS14-F1
#
_entry.id   AF-A0A174RS14-F1
#
_cell.length_a   1.000
_cell.length_b   1.000
_cell.length_c   1.000
_cell.angle_alpha   90.00
_cell.angle_beta   90.00
_cell.angle_gamma   90.00
#
_symmetry.space_group_name_H-M   'P 1'
#
loop_
_entity.id
_entity.type
_entity.pdbx_description
1 polymer ?
#
loop_
_entity_poly.entity_id
_entity_poly.type
_entity_poly.pdbx_seq_one_letter_code
_entity_poly.pdbx_strand_id
1 'polypeptide(L)'
;MYRTKECVDEFEYKFKDSETGKIKKFKITEKRIVTFNPKLAKKQIYEINKEVEKAKLLKASQAKRSEYGDSAKYVIFTTTDKKGNDTNGKIKVTMNEDLIKKSLELAGYNMLVTSEISMADKEIYTAYHNLWRIEESFRIMKSQLDARPVYLQKKDTITGHFLICYLAVLLTRLLQFKVLKNNYCWYLYCLTIPI
;
A
#
# COMPACT_ATOMS: atom_id res chain seq x y z
N MET A 1 6.90 6.88 19.80
CA MET A 1 7.88 5.77 19.89
C MET A 1 7.37 4.64 19.01
N TYR A 2 8.12 4.24 17.99
CA TYR A 2 7.76 3.09 17.16
C TYR A 2 8.01 1.82 17.96
N ARG A 3 7.01 0.94 18.05
CA ARG A 3 7.20 -0.40 18.63
C ARG A 3 7.53 -1.34 17.49
N THR A 4 8.63 -2.08 17.62
CA THR A 4 9.09 -3.03 16.60
C THR A 4 9.20 -4.41 17.22
N LYS A 5 8.79 -5.44 16.48
CA LYS A 5 8.95 -6.84 16.86
C LYS A 5 9.47 -7.61 15.64
N GLU A 6 10.50 -8.41 15.85
CA GLU A 6 11.06 -9.30 14.83
C GLU A 6 10.67 -10.75 15.10
N CYS A 7 10.60 -11.53 14.02
CA CYS A 7 10.45 -12.98 14.04
C CYS A 7 11.19 -13.55 12.84
N VAL A 8 12.03 -14.56 13.07
CA VAL A 8 12.65 -15.37 12.03
C VAL A 8 12.05 -16.75 12.14
N ASP A 9 11.38 -17.20 11.10
CA ASP A 9 10.70 -18.51 11.11
C ASP A 9 10.61 -19.09 9.68
N GLU A 10 10.28 -20.37 9.59
CA GLU A 10 9.99 -21.07 8.34
C GLU A 10 8.51 -20.91 7.97
N PHE A 11 8.26 -20.29 6.82
CA PHE A 11 6.90 -20.10 6.31
C PHE A 11 6.61 -21.02 5.13
N GLU A 12 5.46 -21.68 5.18
CA GLU A 12 4.95 -22.51 4.09
C GLU A 12 4.22 -21.67 3.05
N TYR A 13 4.72 -21.72 1.81
CA TYR A 13 4.08 -21.13 0.65
C TYR A 13 3.48 -22.21 -0.24
N LYS A 14 2.33 -21.90 -0.83
CA LYS A 14 1.61 -22.77 -1.75
C LYS A 14 1.53 -22.07 -3.09
N PHE A 15 2.10 -22.66 -4.13
CA PHE A 15 1.92 -22.17 -5.50
C PHE A 15 1.19 -23.21 -6.32
N LYS A 16 0.29 -22.72 -7.19
CA LYS A 16 -0.40 -23.55 -8.17
C LYS A 16 0.41 -23.48 -9.46
N ASP A 17 0.90 -24.63 -9.91
CA ASP A 17 1.65 -24.73 -11.15
C ASP A 17 0.70 -24.53 -12.34
N SER A 18 0.98 -23.56 -13.21
CA SER A 18 0.10 -23.19 -14.34
C SER A 18 -0.03 -24.30 -15.37
N GLU A 19 0.97 -25.17 -15.49
CA GLU A 19 1.01 -26.24 -16.50
C GLU A 19 0.38 -27.55 -16.03
N THR A 20 0.51 -27.87 -14.73
CA THR A 20 0.06 -29.18 -14.19
C THR A 20 -1.11 -29.06 -13.22
N GLY A 21 -1.51 -27.84 -12.84
CA GLY A 21 -2.60 -27.59 -11.88
C GLY A 21 -2.33 -28.10 -10.46
N LYS A 22 -1.17 -28.73 -10.22
CA LYS A 22 -0.77 -29.29 -8.92
C LYS A 22 -0.29 -28.18 -8.00
N ILE A 23 -0.68 -28.28 -6.72
CA ILE A 23 -0.23 -27.36 -5.67
C ILE A 23 1.08 -27.88 -5.11
N LYS A 24 2.17 -27.16 -5.37
CA LYS A 24 3.48 -27.43 -4.78
C LYS A 24 3.63 -26.59 -3.52
N LYS A 25 4.11 -27.22 -2.45
CA LYS A 25 4.41 -26.55 -1.17
C LYS A 25 5.92 -26.43 -1.01
N PHE A 26 6.41 -25.26 -0.64
CA PHE A 26 7.80 -25.05 -0.29
C PHE A 26 7.89 -24.22 1.00
N LYS A 27 8.96 -24.44 1.77
CA LYS A 27 9.26 -23.70 2.99
C LYS A 27 10.39 -22.72 2.71
N ILE A 28 10.21 -21.46 3.12
CA ILE A 28 11.28 -20.45 3.10
C ILE A 28 11.48 -19.92 4.50
N THR A 29 12.74 -19.88 4.92
CA THR A 29 13.19 -19.14 6.10
C THR A 29 13.18 -17.65 5.79
N GLU A 30 12.34 -16.90 6.48
CA GLU A 30 12.20 -15.46 6.23
C GLU A 30 12.21 -14.70 7.56
N LYS A 31 12.74 -13.48 7.52
CA LYS A 31 12.66 -12.55 8.63
C LYS A 31 11.49 -11.59 8.43
N ARG A 32 10.63 -11.51 9.44
CA ARG A 32 9.43 -10.67 9.48
C ARG A 32 9.56 -9.63 10.57
N ILE A 33 9.49 -8.37 10.18
CA ILE A 33 9.59 -7.22 11.09
C ILE A 33 8.25 -6.50 11.09
N VAL A 34 7.63 -6.40 12.26
CA VAL A 34 6.38 -5.67 12.45
C VAL A 34 6.67 -4.37 13.18
N THR A 35 6.21 -3.25 12.62
CA THR A 35 6.35 -1.90 13.18
C THR A 35 4.98 -1.28 13.43
N PHE A 36 4.80 -0.63 14.58
CA PHE A 36 3.58 0.09 14.89
C PHE A 36 3.77 1.60 14.82
N ASN A 37 2.93 2.28 14.04
CA ASN A 37 2.94 3.73 13.89
C ASN A 37 1.59 4.34 14.34
N PRO A 38 1.56 5.14 15.43
CA PRO A 38 0.32 5.71 15.96
C PRO A 38 -0.32 6.76 15.04
N LYS A 39 0.47 7.50 14.25
CA LYS A 39 -0.09 8.47 13.29
C LYS A 39 -0.80 7.75 12.15
N LEU A 40 -0.19 6.65 11.67
CA LEU A 40 -0.78 5.80 10.64
C LEU A 40 -2.04 5.10 11.16
N ALA A 41 -2.01 4.61 12.41
CA ALA A 41 -3.17 4.00 13.05
C ALA A 41 -4.39 4.92 13.02
N LYS A 42 -4.24 6.18 13.45
CA LYS A 42 -5.32 7.19 13.42
C LYS A 42 -5.89 7.39 12.02
N LYS A 43 -5.02 7.47 11.01
CA LYS A 43 -5.43 7.64 9.60
C LYS A 43 -6.21 6.42 9.10
N GLN A 44 -5.68 5.22 9.31
CA GLN A 44 -6.33 3.98 8.86
C GLN A 44 -7.65 3.73 9.58
N ILE A 45 -7.73 3.98 10.90
CA ILE A 45 -8.99 3.89 11.66
C ILE A 45 -10.04 4.82 11.07
N TYR A 46 -9.66 6.06 10.74
CA TYR A 46 -10.57 7.00 10.10
C TYR A 46 -11.05 6.52 8.72
N GLU A 47 -10.15 5.99 7.89
CA GLU A 47 -10.49 5.43 6.57
C GLU A 47 -11.43 4.22 6.69
N ILE A 48 -11.15 3.28 7.60
CA ILE A 48 -12.00 2.13 7.88
C ILE A 48 -13.38 2.56 8.34
N ASN A 49 -13.47 3.51 9.28
CA ASN A 49 -14.75 4.02 9.77
C ASN A 49 -15.57 4.66 8.65
N LYS A 50 -14.92 5.45 7.79
CA LYS A 50 -15.55 6.07 6.62
C LYS A 50 -16.09 5.03 5.63
N GLU A 51 -15.36 3.95 5.39
CA GLU A 51 -15.82 2.83 4.54
C GLU A 51 -16.97 2.06 5.17
N VAL A 52 -16.93 1.84 6.48
CA VAL A 52 -18.02 1.18 7.24
C VAL A 52 -19.28 2.03 7.23
N GLU A 53 -19.19 3.35 7.38
CA GLU A 53 -20.33 4.27 7.28
C GLU A 53 -20.95 4.23 5.88
N LYS A 54 -20.13 4.27 4.82
CA LYS A 54 -20.61 4.11 3.44
C LYS A 54 -21.32 2.77 3.25
N ALA A 55 -20.74 1.67 3.73
CA ALA A 55 -21.37 0.35 3.67
C ALA A 55 -22.70 0.30 4.43
N LYS A 56 -22.82 0.96 5.57
CA LYS A 56 -24.08 1.08 6.33
C LYS A 56 -25.14 1.85 5.55
N LEU A 57 -24.76 2.97 4.91
CA LEU A 57 -25.67 3.76 4.07
C LEU A 57 -26.15 2.96 2.86
N LEU A 58 -25.25 2.31 2.14
CA LEU A 58 -25.57 1.47 0.98
C LEU A 58 -26.44 0.26 1.36
N LYS A 59 -26.28 -0.27 2.58
CA LYS A 59 -27.14 -1.33 3.13
C LYS A 59 -28.55 -0.82 3.36
N ALA A 60 -28.70 0.37 3.95
CA ALA A 60 -30.00 0.99 4.15
C ALA A 60 -30.69 1.29 2.81
N SER A 61 -29.93 1.67 1.79
CA SER A 61 -30.42 1.96 0.44
C SER A 61 -30.65 0.71 -0.45
N GLN A 62 -30.39 -0.51 0.04
CA GLN A 62 -30.48 -1.76 -0.74
C GLN A 62 -29.71 -1.71 -2.08
N ALA A 63 -28.55 -1.06 -2.06
CA ALA A 63 -27.72 -0.87 -3.25
C ALA A 63 -27.23 -2.21 -3.85
N LYS A 64 -26.99 -2.22 -5.17
CA LYS A 64 -26.43 -3.40 -5.86
C LYS A 64 -24.98 -3.62 -5.45
N ARG A 65 -24.50 -4.88 -5.52
CA ARG A 65 -23.12 -5.24 -5.19
C ARG A 65 -22.06 -4.41 -5.95
N SER A 66 -22.36 -3.98 -7.17
CA SER A 66 -21.49 -3.12 -8.00
C SER A 66 -21.26 -1.72 -7.42
N GLU A 67 -22.17 -1.22 -6.59
CA GLU A 67 -22.12 0.14 -6.01
C GLU A 67 -21.30 0.19 -4.71
N TYR A 68 -20.98 -0.98 -4.13
CA TYR A 68 -20.21 -1.05 -2.89
C TYR A 68 -18.71 -0.80 -3.08
N GLY A 69 -18.16 -0.97 -4.30
CA GLY A 69 -16.74 -0.74 -4.59
C GLY A 69 -15.82 -1.39 -3.54
N ASP A 70 -14.87 -0.61 -3.01
CA ASP A 70 -13.94 -1.05 -1.96
C ASP A 70 -14.63 -1.39 -0.62
N SER A 71 -15.79 -0.77 -0.34
CA SER A 71 -16.56 -1.01 0.88
C SER A 71 -17.24 -2.38 0.90
N ALA A 72 -17.24 -3.11 -0.23
CA ALA A 72 -17.73 -4.49 -0.31
C ALA A 72 -16.96 -5.46 0.58
N LYS A 73 -15.71 -5.13 0.97
CA LYS A 73 -14.87 -5.97 1.83
C LYS A 73 -15.48 -6.22 3.22
N TYR A 74 -16.25 -5.27 3.74
CA TYR A 74 -16.85 -5.34 5.08
C TYR A 74 -18.29 -5.87 5.08
N VAL A 75 -18.73 -6.40 3.94
CA VAL A 75 -20.13 -6.75 3.71
C VAL A 75 -20.22 -8.18 3.20
N ILE A 76 -21.06 -8.97 3.84
CA ILE A 76 -21.41 -10.32 3.40
C ILE A 76 -22.71 -10.25 2.63
N PHE A 77 -22.65 -10.68 1.37
CA PHE A 77 -23.83 -10.84 0.53
C PHE A 77 -24.29 -12.29 0.64
N THR A 78 -25.33 -12.54 1.43
CA THR A 78 -25.97 -13.87 1.49
C THR A 78 -27.21 -13.87 0.60
N THR A 79 -27.29 -14.80 -0.35
CA THR A 79 -28.54 -15.17 -1.00
C THR A 79 -29.32 -16.02 -0.01
N THR A 80 -30.53 -15.61 0.38
CA THR A 80 -31.38 -16.45 1.24
C THR A 80 -32.79 -16.52 0.69
N ASP A 81 -33.24 -17.75 0.45
CA ASP A 81 -34.63 -18.13 0.63
C ASP A 81 -34.74 -19.40 1.50
N LYS A 82 -35.90 -19.60 2.15
CA LYS A 82 -36.14 -20.41 3.38
C LYS A 82 -35.79 -21.92 3.34
N LYS A 83 -35.12 -22.46 2.32
CA LYS A 83 -34.85 -23.92 2.18
C LYS A 83 -33.52 -24.33 1.52
N GLY A 84 -32.56 -23.41 1.36
CA GLY A 84 -31.19 -23.82 1.00
C GLY A 84 -31.02 -24.35 -0.43
N ASN A 85 -31.61 -23.69 -1.43
CA ASN A 85 -31.14 -23.78 -2.82
C ASN A 85 -31.21 -22.41 -3.49
N ASP A 86 -30.24 -22.14 -4.37
CA ASP A 86 -30.08 -20.88 -5.09
C ASP A 86 -31.17 -20.70 -6.15
N THR A 87 -32.02 -19.68 -5.98
CA THR A 87 -32.39 -18.75 -7.07
C THR A 87 -33.16 -17.53 -6.57
N ASN A 88 -32.62 -16.36 -6.93
CA ASN A 88 -33.24 -15.08 -7.26
C ASN A 88 -34.28 -14.43 -6.32
N GLY A 89 -33.86 -13.37 -5.61
CA GLY A 89 -34.78 -12.29 -5.25
C GLY A 89 -34.26 -11.25 -4.26
N LYS A 90 -33.70 -11.67 -3.13
CA LYS A 90 -33.27 -10.73 -2.08
C LYS A 90 -31.90 -11.10 -1.54
N ILE A 91 -30.89 -10.38 -2.01
CA ILE A 91 -29.54 -10.46 -1.44
C ILE A 91 -29.62 -9.81 -0.06
N LYS A 92 -29.57 -10.63 1.00
CA LYS A 92 -29.48 -10.12 2.37
C LYS A 92 -28.06 -9.63 2.58
N VAL A 93 -27.94 -8.32 2.72
CA VAL A 93 -26.67 -7.64 2.97
C VAL A 93 -26.44 -7.58 4.48
N THR A 94 -25.47 -8.32 4.99
CA THR A 94 -25.10 -8.32 6.41
C THR A 94 -23.71 -7.73 6.59
N MET A 95 -23.52 -6.93 7.64
CA MET A 95 -22.20 -6.36 7.94
C MET A 95 -21.31 -7.44 8.55
N ASN A 96 -20.05 -7.51 8.14
CA ASN A 96 -19.08 -8.41 8.73
C ASN A 96 -18.37 -7.71 9.91
N GLU A 97 -18.96 -7.80 11.10
CA GLU A 97 -18.43 -7.14 12.30
C GLU A 97 -17.07 -7.71 12.72
N ASP A 98 -16.84 -9.01 12.53
CA ASP A 98 -15.55 -9.64 12.83
C ASP A 98 -14.42 -9.10 11.96
N LEU A 99 -14.65 -8.92 10.65
CA LEU A 99 -13.65 -8.32 9.77
C LEU A 99 -13.40 -6.85 10.10
N ILE A 100 -14.44 -6.09 10.46
CA ILE A 100 -14.28 -4.69 10.88
C ILE A 100 -13.40 -4.62 12.13
N LYS A 101 -13.71 -5.44 13.14
CA LYS A 101 -12.93 -5.49 14.39
C LYS A 101 -11.48 -5.89 14.13
N LYS A 102 -11.23 -6.93 13.33
CA LYS A 102 -9.87 -7.35 12.94
C LYS A 102 -9.13 -6.25 12.18
N SER A 103 -9.78 -5.57 11.24
CA SER A 103 -9.16 -4.45 10.51
C SER A 103 -8.80 -3.28 11.43
N LEU A 104 -9.64 -2.98 12.41
CA LEU A 104 -9.36 -1.95 13.42
C LEU A 104 -8.21 -2.35 14.35
N GLU A 105 -8.15 -3.61 14.78
CA GLU A 105 -7.06 -4.14 15.61
C GLU A 105 -5.72 -4.12 14.87
N LEU A 106 -5.72 -4.36 13.56
CA LEU A 106 -4.53 -4.35 12.70
C LEU A 106 -4.15 -2.94 12.23
N ALA A 107 -4.95 -1.92 12.51
CA ALA A 107 -4.69 -0.56 12.05
C ALA A 107 -3.40 0.01 12.66
N GLY A 108 -2.51 0.51 11.80
CA GLY A 108 -1.23 1.10 12.16
C GLY A 108 -0.07 0.13 12.31
N TYR A 109 -0.29 -1.17 12.10
CA TYR A 109 0.77 -2.16 11.98
C TYR A 109 1.25 -2.26 10.53
N ASN A 110 2.56 -2.16 10.34
CA ASN A 110 3.23 -2.40 9.07
C ASN A 110 4.16 -3.60 9.22
N MET A 111 4.13 -4.51 8.24
CA MET A 111 4.94 -5.72 8.23
C MET A 111 5.89 -5.69 7.04
N LEU A 112 7.19 -5.87 7.32
CA LEU A 112 8.23 -6.06 6.33
C LEU A 112 8.64 -7.53 6.33
N VAL A 113 8.74 -8.10 5.14
CA VAL A 113 9.20 -9.47 4.93
C VAL A 113 10.49 -9.39 4.13
N THR A 114 11.55 -10.04 4.62
CA THR A 114 12.84 -10.09 3.94
C THR A 114 13.44 -11.48 4.03
N SER A 115 14.14 -11.88 2.96
CA SER A 115 14.97 -13.09 2.94
C SER A 115 16.30 -12.87 3.67
N GLU A 116 16.66 -11.63 3.97
CA GLU A 116 17.90 -11.30 4.66
C GLU A 116 17.75 -11.49 6.17
N ILE A 117 18.24 -12.63 6.65
CA ILE A 117 18.09 -13.07 8.05
C ILE A 117 19.18 -12.46 8.94
N SER A 118 20.36 -12.19 8.37
CA SER A 118 21.56 -11.78 9.12
C SER A 118 21.59 -10.29 9.50
N MET A 119 20.78 -9.48 8.82
CA MET A 119 20.81 -8.02 8.95
C MET A 119 20.01 -7.53 10.16
N ALA A 120 20.51 -6.49 10.81
CA ALA A 120 19.86 -5.88 11.96
C ALA A 120 18.55 -5.18 11.57
N ASP A 121 17.56 -5.18 12.47
CA ASP A 121 16.23 -4.61 12.21
C ASP A 121 16.24 -3.15 11.75
N LYS A 122 17.13 -2.36 12.37
CA LYS A 122 17.29 -0.95 12.02
C LYS A 122 17.81 -0.77 10.60
N GLU A 123 18.69 -1.65 10.15
CA GLU A 123 19.26 -1.59 8.80
C GLU A 123 18.23 -2.00 7.77
N ILE A 124 17.46 -3.06 8.03
CA ILE A 124 16.35 -3.48 7.16
C ILE A 124 15.29 -2.37 7.05
N TYR A 125 14.92 -1.76 8.19
CA TYR A 125 14.00 -0.63 8.19
C TYR A 125 14.57 0.57 7.42
N THR A 126 15.86 0.84 7.55
CA THR A 126 16.54 1.93 6.83
C THR A 126 16.60 1.67 5.33
N ALA A 127 16.88 0.43 4.92
CA ALA A 127 16.86 0.00 3.52
C ALA A 127 15.46 0.17 2.91
N TYR A 128 14.42 -0.23 3.64
CA TYR A 128 13.03 0.01 3.24
C TYR A 128 12.71 1.52 3.17
N HIS A 129 13.18 2.31 4.13
CA HIS A 129 13.01 3.76 4.11
C HIS A 129 13.73 4.42 2.92
N ASN A 130 14.88 3.88 2.49
CA ASN A 130 15.57 4.35 1.30
C ASN A 130 14.78 4.09 0.01
N LEU A 131 14.00 3.01 -0.07
CA LEU A 131 13.10 2.78 -1.20
C LEU A 131 12.08 3.93 -1.34
N TRP A 132 11.53 4.41 -0.23
CA TRP A 132 10.63 5.56 -0.23
C TRP A 132 11.33 6.85 -0.72
N ARG A 133 12.64 7.02 -0.47
CA ARG A 133 13.41 8.14 -1.03
C ARG A 133 13.50 8.07 -2.56
N ILE A 134 13.48 6.87 -3.14
CA ILE A 134 13.43 6.68 -4.59
C ILE A 134 12.07 7.16 -5.13
N GLU A 135 10.96 6.73 -4.52
CA GLU A 135 9.62 7.18 -4.90
C GLU A 135 9.47 8.71 -4.79
N GLU A 136 10.00 9.30 -3.73
CA GLU A 136 10.05 10.76 -3.57
C GLU A 136 10.80 11.43 -4.73
N SER A 137 11.95 10.88 -5.13
CA SER A 137 12.74 11.39 -6.26
C SER A 137 11.92 11.38 -7.55
N PHE A 138 11.20 10.29 -7.80
CA PHE A 138 10.30 10.18 -8.95
C PHE A 138 9.14 11.17 -8.87
N ARG A 139 8.62 11.47 -7.67
CA ARG A 139 7.58 12.47 -7.52
C ARG A 139 8.09 13.87 -7.84
N ILE A 140 9.26 14.26 -7.33
CA ILE A 140 9.91 15.55 -7.65
C ILE A 140 10.13 15.66 -9.15
N MET A 141 10.64 14.59 -9.78
CA MET A 141 10.83 14.54 -11.23
C MET A 141 9.53 14.77 -12.01
N LYS A 142 8.40 14.25 -11.52
CA LYS A 142 7.09 14.39 -12.17
C LYS A 142 6.42 15.74 -11.91
N SER A 143 6.65 16.37 -10.76
CA SER A 143 5.94 17.60 -10.36
C SER A 143 6.74 18.89 -10.55
N GLN A 144 8.06 18.85 -10.35
CA GLN A 144 8.92 20.05 -10.40
C GLN A 144 9.68 20.16 -11.73
N LEU A 145 9.91 19.03 -12.39
CA LEU A 145 10.68 18.99 -13.65
C LEU A 145 9.81 18.66 -14.86
N ASP A 146 8.48 18.58 -14.69
CA ASP A 146 7.51 18.28 -15.75
C ASP A 146 7.99 17.14 -16.67
N ALA A 147 8.53 16.07 -16.08
CA ALA A 147 9.04 14.92 -16.84
C ALA A 147 7.94 14.20 -17.65
N ARG A 148 6.66 14.56 -17.45
CA ARG A 148 5.57 14.18 -18.35
C ARG A 148 5.56 15.15 -19.54
N PRO A 149 5.97 14.72 -20.73
CA PRO A 149 5.98 15.60 -21.90
C PRO A 149 4.53 15.95 -22.29
N VAL A 150 4.04 17.10 -21.86
CA VAL A 150 2.69 17.56 -22.21
C VAL A 150 2.61 17.98 -23.68
N TYR A 151 3.74 18.39 -24.27
CA TYR A 151 3.77 19.03 -25.60
C TYR A 151 4.75 18.42 -26.62
N LEU A 152 5.44 17.32 -26.29
CA LEU A 152 6.42 16.71 -27.19
C LEU A 152 5.82 15.54 -27.98
N GLN A 153 5.88 15.62 -29.31
CA GLN A 153 5.33 14.60 -30.22
C GLN A 153 6.39 13.62 -30.76
N LYS A 154 7.65 14.05 -30.86
CA LYS A 154 8.75 13.23 -31.42
C LYS A 154 9.44 12.42 -30.33
N LYS A 155 9.69 11.14 -30.61
CA LYS A 155 10.32 10.19 -29.68
C LYS A 155 11.69 10.67 -29.19
N ASP A 156 12.51 11.23 -30.08
CA ASP A 156 13.87 11.71 -29.74
C ASP A 156 13.85 12.92 -28.80
N THR A 157 12.83 13.76 -28.91
CA THR A 157 12.71 14.93 -28.03
C THR A 157 12.16 14.53 -26.66
N ILE A 158 11.30 13.50 -26.60
CA ILE A 158 10.84 12.90 -25.34
C ILE A 158 12.02 12.28 -24.58
N THR A 159 12.88 11.51 -25.27
CA THR A 159 14.06 10.90 -24.64
C THR A 159 15.07 11.94 -24.17
N GLY A 160 15.30 13.00 -24.95
CA GLY A 160 16.15 14.13 -24.55
C GLY A 160 15.64 14.86 -23.30
N HIS A 161 14.35 15.21 -23.25
CA HIS A 161 13.73 15.84 -22.08
C HIS A 161 13.83 14.96 -20.84
N PHE A 162 13.53 13.67 -20.97
CA PHE A 162 13.62 12.72 -19.86
C PHE A 162 15.06 12.58 -19.34
N LEU A 163 16.05 12.57 -20.23
CA LEU A 163 17.47 12.52 -19.87
C LEU A 163 17.88 13.76 -19.06
N ILE A 164 17.50 14.96 -19.50
CA ILE A 164 17.80 16.21 -18.81
C ILE A 164 17.15 16.22 -17.42
N CYS A 165 15.87 15.84 -17.33
CA CYS A 165 15.15 15.73 -16.07
C CYS A 165 15.85 14.73 -15.11
N TYR A 166 16.25 13.57 -15.62
CA TYR A 166 16.96 12.57 -14.82
C TYR A 166 18.31 13.10 -14.31
N LEU A 167 19.08 13.78 -15.17
CA LEU A 167 20.37 14.37 -14.80
C LEU A 167 20.20 15.45 -13.73
N ALA A 168 19.17 16.29 -13.84
CA ALA A 168 18.86 17.32 -12.85
C ALA A 168 18.51 16.71 -11.48
N VAL A 169 17.72 15.64 -11.45
CA VAL A 169 17.42 14.91 -10.20
C VAL A 169 18.68 14.28 -9.61
N LEU A 170 19.51 13.65 -10.44
CA LEU A 170 20.77 13.05 -10.01
C LEU A 170 21.68 14.09 -9.33
N LEU A 171 21.89 15.23 -9.98
CA LEU A 171 22.71 16.32 -9.45
C LEU A 171 22.14 16.87 -8.13
N THR A 172 20.83 17.05 -8.06
CA THR A 172 20.13 17.51 -6.84
C THR A 172 20.33 16.52 -5.69
N ARG A 173 20.22 15.21 -5.96
CA ARG A 173 20.46 14.18 -4.94
C ARG A 173 21.93 14.14 -4.52
N LEU A 174 22.88 14.23 -5.45
CA LEU A 174 24.32 14.28 -5.13
C LEU A 174 24.66 15.48 -4.24
N LEU A 175 24.09 16.65 -4.51
CA LEU A 175 24.26 17.85 -3.69
C LEU A 175 23.66 17.64 -2.29
N GLN A 176 22.46 17.05 -2.20
CA GLN A 176 21.81 16.72 -0.93
C GLN A 176 22.65 15.75 -0.07
N PHE A 177 23.29 14.76 -0.71
CA PHE A 177 24.15 13.81 0.00
C PHE A 177 25.48 14.43 0.43
N LYS A 178 26.17 15.14 -0.46
CA LYS A 178 27.53 15.65 -0.20
C LYS A 178 27.56 16.91 0.65
N VAL A 179 26.63 17.84 0.43
CA VAL A 179 26.63 19.16 1.08
C VAL A 179 25.71 19.18 2.28
N LEU A 180 24.51 18.62 2.14
CA LEU A 180 23.43 18.75 3.11
C LEU A 180 23.34 17.59 4.13
N LYS A 181 24.29 16.64 4.09
CA LYS A 181 24.39 15.48 5.00
C LYS A 181 23.06 14.75 5.24
N ASN A 182 22.19 14.71 4.23
CA ASN A 182 20.86 14.09 4.30
C ASN A 182 19.90 14.66 5.37
N ASN A 183 20.16 15.86 5.92
CA ASN A 183 19.32 16.47 6.95
C ASN A 183 18.02 17.08 6.43
N TYR A 184 17.93 17.34 5.12
CA TYR A 184 16.76 17.99 4.51
C TYR A 184 16.13 17.03 3.52
N CYS A 185 14.96 16.51 3.89
CA CYS A 185 14.03 15.84 2.97
C CYS A 185 13.13 16.94 2.38
N TRP A 186 13.04 17.05 1.06
CA TRP A 186 12.38 18.18 0.36
C TRP A 186 10.86 18.29 0.63
N TYR A 187 10.28 17.40 1.45
CA TYR A 187 8.93 17.53 1.99
C TYR A 187 8.71 18.79 2.86
N LEU A 188 9.76 19.43 3.39
CA LEU A 188 9.57 20.66 4.16
C LEU A 188 9.09 21.83 3.28
N TYR A 189 9.36 21.81 1.97
CA TYR A 189 8.84 22.82 1.04
C TYR A 189 7.46 22.46 0.46
N CYS A 190 7.10 21.17 0.42
CA CYS A 190 5.87 20.70 -0.25
C CYS A 190 4.62 20.69 0.66
N LEU A 191 4.76 20.86 1.98
CA LEU A 191 3.64 21.01 2.92
C LEU A 191 3.14 22.47 3.06
N THR A 192 3.76 23.42 2.36
CA THR A 192 3.44 24.86 2.40
C THR A 192 2.82 25.41 1.12
N ILE A 193 2.45 24.57 0.16
CA ILE A 193 1.69 25.00 -1.02
C ILE A 193 0.41 24.16 -1.07
N PRO A 194 -0.73 24.70 -0.58
CA PRO A 194 -2.01 24.06 -0.77
C PRO A 194 -2.34 24.10 -2.27
N ILE A 195 -2.61 22.93 -2.85
CA ILE A 195 -3.39 22.78 -4.07
C ILE A 195 -4.61 21.95 -3.68
#